data_AF-A0A1A3PAP3-F1
#
_entry.id   AF-A0A1A3PAP3-F1
#
_cell.length_a   1.000
_cell.length_b   1.000
_cell.length_c   1.000
_cell.angle_alpha   90.00
_cell.angle_beta   90.00
_cell.angle_gamma   90.00
#
_symmetry.space_group_name_H-M   'P 1'
#
loop_
_entity.id
_entity.type
_entity.pdbx_description
1 polymer ?
#
loop_
_entity_poly.entity_id
_entity_poly.type
_entity_poly.pdbx_seq_one_letter_code
_entity_poly.pdbx_strand_id
1 'polypeptide(L)'
;VVRKLRVSGHAVINQLGVVATPAELGGTLGQALANRLRINKSEADRWIREAADLGPRRALSGEPLGPMLPATAAAARRGEIGPEHVAVIQEFFAKLPDAVDADGRADAESRLALVAGGYRPDELVAYAKVLKDCLKPDGDFQPDEAPARARKRGISIGRQESDGMSKISGYLTPECRATMEPVLAKLAAPGMCNPEDENPTVGGRASAEAVDRDSRTQAQRNHDAVQAGFRELLMSNKLGQHHGLPTSIIITTTLAELEAGAGRALTAGGTLLPMSEVIRLCQPAHHYLAVFTEDKTAALYHGKRIASPEQRLVLLAKDRGCTRPGCTVPGYWTQVHHLEGWFAKRRTHIDELTLACGPDNRLVELRKYITRRNAHGQTEWIPPEQL
;
A
#
# COMPACT_ATOMS: atom_id res chain seq x y z
N VAL A 1 -27.08 -28.92 -25.97
CA VAL A 1 -26.85 -30.16 -25.19
C VAL A 1 -25.85 -29.95 -24.05
N VAL A 2 -24.64 -29.44 -24.31
CA VAL A 2 -23.59 -29.20 -23.28
C VAL A 2 -24.06 -28.35 -22.08
N ARG A 3 -24.84 -27.28 -22.32
CA ARG A 3 -25.33 -26.38 -21.24
C ARG A 3 -26.34 -27.03 -20.28
N LYS A 4 -27.11 -28.03 -20.73
CA LYS A 4 -28.18 -28.66 -19.91
C LYS A 4 -27.65 -29.73 -18.94
N LEU A 5 -26.54 -30.40 -19.28
CA LEU A 5 -25.99 -31.52 -18.50
C LEU A 5 -25.44 -31.11 -17.13
N ARG A 6 -25.00 -29.85 -16.97
CA ARG A 6 -24.48 -29.35 -15.68
C ARG A 6 -25.54 -29.25 -14.59
N VAL A 7 -26.79 -28.92 -14.95
CA VAL A 7 -27.84 -28.61 -13.98
C VAL A 7 -28.34 -29.87 -13.24
N SER A 8 -28.24 -31.03 -13.88
CA SER A 8 -28.57 -32.33 -13.28
C SER A 8 -27.67 -32.68 -12.08
N GLY A 9 -26.46 -32.10 -12.00
CA GLY A 9 -25.51 -32.35 -10.92
C GLY A 9 -25.80 -31.60 -9.62
N HIS A 10 -26.57 -30.50 -9.65
CA HIS A 10 -26.78 -29.65 -8.47
C HIS A 10 -27.50 -30.40 -7.33
N ALA A 11 -28.50 -31.23 -7.64
CA ALA A 11 -29.23 -32.00 -6.64
C ALA A 11 -28.32 -33.00 -5.90
N VAL A 12 -27.43 -33.66 -6.63
CA VAL A 12 -26.48 -34.63 -6.06
C VAL A 12 -25.45 -33.92 -5.19
N ILE A 13 -24.90 -32.79 -5.65
CA ILE A 13 -23.92 -31.99 -4.89
C ILE A 13 -24.54 -31.49 -3.57
N ASN A 14 -25.77 -30.94 -3.62
CA ASN A 14 -26.46 -30.47 -2.41
C ASN A 14 -26.77 -31.63 -1.44
N GLN A 15 -27.20 -32.78 -1.97
CA GLN A 15 -27.46 -33.95 -1.13
C GLN A 15 -26.18 -34.45 -0.45
N LEU A 16 -25.07 -34.55 -1.18
CA LEU A 16 -23.77 -34.94 -0.63
C LEU A 16 -23.30 -34.00 0.49
N GLY A 17 -23.50 -32.69 0.33
CA GLY A 17 -23.13 -31.71 1.35
C GLY A 17 -23.95 -31.80 2.64
N VAL A 18 -25.14 -32.42 2.61
CA VAL A 18 -26.01 -32.61 3.77
C VAL A 18 -25.79 -33.96 4.45
N VAL A 19 -25.60 -35.02 3.66
CA VAL A 19 -25.58 -36.39 4.19
C VAL A 19 -24.19 -36.93 4.52
N ALA A 20 -23.12 -36.33 3.97
CA ALA A 20 -21.76 -36.83 4.15
C ALA A 20 -20.88 -35.84 4.94
N THR A 21 -20.18 -36.36 5.93
CA THR A 21 -19.22 -35.62 6.74
C THR A 21 -17.86 -35.51 6.03
N PRO A 22 -17.01 -34.53 6.39
CA PRO A 22 -15.65 -34.44 5.83
C PRO A 22 -14.81 -35.71 6.02
N ALA A 23 -15.05 -36.46 7.09
CA ALA A 23 -14.37 -37.73 7.35
C ALA A 23 -14.78 -38.82 6.34
N GLU A 24 -16.08 -38.94 6.04
CA GLU A 24 -16.61 -39.89 5.05
C GLU A 24 -16.19 -39.51 3.61
N LEU A 25 -16.03 -38.22 3.35
CA LEU A 25 -15.58 -37.68 2.07
C LEU A 25 -14.05 -37.70 1.87
N GLY A 26 -13.28 -37.97 2.93
CA GLY A 26 -11.81 -37.93 2.91
C GLY A 26 -11.22 -36.53 2.73
N GLY A 27 -11.95 -35.48 3.13
CA GLY A 27 -11.58 -34.07 2.94
C GLY A 27 -12.80 -33.15 2.91
N THR A 28 -12.61 -31.87 2.55
CA THR A 28 -13.76 -30.99 2.29
C THR A 28 -14.53 -31.47 1.06
N LEU A 29 -15.83 -31.14 0.96
CA LEU A 29 -16.65 -31.50 -0.21
C LEU A 29 -16.00 -31.09 -1.54
N GLY A 30 -15.41 -29.90 -1.59
CA GLY A 30 -14.65 -29.41 -2.76
C GLY A 30 -13.43 -30.28 -3.10
N GLN A 31 -12.68 -30.74 -2.10
CA GLN A 31 -11.55 -31.66 -2.30
C GLN A 31 -12.02 -33.03 -2.78
N ALA A 32 -13.09 -33.56 -2.17
CA ALA A 32 -13.66 -34.86 -2.54
C ALA A 32 -14.15 -34.85 -4.00
N LEU A 33 -14.89 -33.81 -4.41
CA LEU A 33 -15.35 -33.64 -5.79
C LEU A 33 -14.17 -33.45 -6.75
N ALA A 34 -13.19 -32.60 -6.41
CA ALA A 34 -12.01 -32.38 -7.25
C ALA A 34 -11.24 -33.69 -7.51
N ASN A 35 -11.00 -34.47 -6.46
CA ASN A 35 -10.30 -35.75 -6.56
C ASN A 35 -11.09 -36.79 -7.35
N ARG A 36 -12.40 -36.90 -7.10
CA ARG A 36 -13.26 -37.92 -7.73
C ARG A 36 -13.49 -37.66 -9.22
N LEU A 37 -13.68 -36.39 -9.56
CA LEU A 37 -14.00 -35.95 -10.92
C LEU A 37 -12.77 -35.54 -11.72
N ARG A 38 -11.59 -35.51 -11.09
CA ARG A 38 -10.30 -35.10 -11.67
C ARG A 38 -10.34 -33.67 -12.25
N ILE A 39 -10.91 -32.74 -11.48
CA ILE A 39 -10.97 -31.31 -11.79
C ILE A 39 -10.16 -30.51 -10.78
N ASN A 40 -9.88 -29.24 -11.07
CA ASN A 40 -9.23 -28.38 -10.08
C ASN A 40 -10.19 -28.04 -8.92
N LYS A 41 -9.61 -27.74 -7.74
CA LYS A 41 -10.41 -27.42 -6.54
C LYS A 41 -11.28 -26.17 -6.74
N SER A 42 -10.76 -25.15 -7.43
CA SER A 42 -11.51 -23.91 -7.69
C SER A 42 -12.77 -24.14 -8.53
N GLU A 43 -12.75 -25.09 -9.46
CA GLU A 43 -13.89 -25.50 -10.26
C GLU A 43 -14.89 -26.33 -9.44
N ALA A 44 -14.41 -27.24 -8.59
CA ALA A 44 -15.29 -27.96 -7.65
C ALA A 44 -16.00 -26.99 -6.69
N ASP A 45 -15.28 -26.04 -6.11
CA ASP A 45 -15.84 -25.00 -5.23
C ASP A 45 -16.80 -24.06 -5.98
N ARG A 46 -16.58 -23.83 -7.28
CA ARG A 46 -17.55 -23.13 -8.15
C ARG A 46 -18.83 -23.95 -8.29
N TRP A 47 -18.73 -25.26 -8.57
CA TRP A 47 -19.92 -26.10 -8.74
C TRP A 47 -20.74 -26.23 -7.45
N ILE A 48 -20.09 -26.26 -6.28
CA ILE A 48 -20.77 -26.24 -4.98
C ILE A 48 -21.57 -24.94 -4.80
N ARG A 49 -20.97 -23.79 -5.13
CA ARG A 49 -21.67 -22.50 -5.07
C ARG A 49 -22.84 -22.43 -6.04
N GLU A 50 -22.65 -22.84 -7.31
CA GLU A 50 -23.73 -22.93 -8.30
C GLU A 50 -24.86 -23.86 -7.82
N ALA A 51 -24.54 -25.00 -7.22
CA ALA A 51 -25.52 -25.94 -6.69
C ALA A 51 -26.30 -25.37 -5.49
N ALA A 52 -25.64 -24.64 -4.59
CA ALA A 52 -26.28 -23.99 -3.46
C ALA A 52 -27.33 -22.96 -3.90
N ASP A 53 -27.02 -22.20 -4.95
CA ASP A 53 -27.89 -21.11 -5.42
C ASP A 53 -28.99 -21.59 -6.38
N LEU A 54 -28.67 -22.53 -7.27
CA LEU A 54 -29.53 -22.96 -8.38
C LEU A 54 -30.15 -24.34 -8.18
N GLY A 55 -29.64 -25.13 -7.24
CA GLY A 55 -30.11 -26.47 -6.94
C GLY A 55 -31.32 -26.50 -5.99
N PRO A 56 -32.00 -27.65 -5.88
CA PRO A 56 -33.04 -27.83 -4.88
C PRO A 56 -32.46 -27.74 -3.46
N ARG A 57 -33.23 -27.17 -2.53
CA ARG A 57 -32.84 -26.99 -1.12
C ARG A 57 -33.82 -27.70 -0.20
N ARG A 58 -33.49 -27.79 1.08
CA ARG A 58 -34.37 -28.31 2.13
C ARG A 58 -34.36 -27.42 3.35
N ALA A 59 -35.51 -27.26 3.98
CA ALA A 59 -35.64 -26.62 5.27
C ALA A 59 -35.03 -27.51 6.37
N LEU A 60 -34.82 -26.96 7.58
CA LEU A 60 -34.41 -27.74 8.75
C LEU A 60 -35.40 -28.85 9.10
N SER A 61 -36.69 -28.66 8.80
CA SER A 61 -37.76 -29.64 8.92
C SER A 61 -37.75 -30.73 7.83
N GLY A 62 -36.86 -30.63 6.84
CA GLY A 62 -36.76 -31.57 5.72
C GLY A 62 -37.64 -31.26 4.51
N GLU A 63 -38.54 -30.27 4.61
CA GLU A 63 -39.42 -29.83 3.52
C GLU A 63 -38.59 -29.28 2.33
N PRO A 64 -39.01 -29.57 1.08
CA PRO A 64 -38.30 -29.08 -0.09
C PRO A 64 -38.48 -27.57 -0.24
N LEU A 65 -37.36 -26.86 -0.41
CA LEU A 65 -37.32 -25.43 -0.72
C LEU A 65 -36.86 -25.22 -2.16
N GLY A 66 -37.41 -24.20 -2.80
CA GLY A 66 -36.94 -23.74 -4.10
C GLY A 66 -35.47 -23.28 -4.06
N PRO A 67 -34.80 -23.17 -5.21
CA PRO A 67 -33.46 -22.56 -5.31
C PRO A 67 -33.45 -21.13 -4.74
N MET A 68 -32.28 -20.63 -4.36
CA MET A 68 -32.12 -19.23 -3.94
C MET A 68 -32.38 -18.26 -5.09
N LEU A 69 -31.98 -18.66 -6.31
CA LEU A 69 -32.16 -17.90 -7.54
C LEU A 69 -33.09 -18.66 -8.50
N PRO A 70 -34.42 -18.65 -8.29
CA PRO A 70 -35.39 -19.40 -9.08
C PRO A 70 -35.43 -19.06 -10.57
N ALA A 71 -35.38 -17.78 -10.95
CA ALA A 71 -35.43 -17.37 -12.36
C ALA A 71 -34.15 -17.81 -13.11
N THR A 72 -33.01 -17.62 -12.46
CA THR A 72 -31.68 -18.03 -12.95
C THR A 72 -31.60 -19.54 -13.08
N ALA A 73 -32.08 -20.28 -12.08
CA ALA A 73 -32.12 -21.74 -12.11
C ALA A 73 -33.02 -22.27 -13.24
N ALA A 74 -34.14 -21.59 -13.53
CA ALA A 74 -35.02 -21.96 -14.63
C ALA A 74 -34.37 -21.72 -16.00
N ALA A 75 -33.73 -20.56 -16.20
CA ALA A 75 -32.99 -20.25 -17.43
C ALA A 75 -31.82 -21.22 -17.67
N ALA A 76 -31.07 -21.56 -16.61
CA ALA A 76 -29.99 -22.54 -16.68
C ALA A 76 -30.52 -23.94 -17.05
N ARG A 77 -31.64 -24.38 -16.46
CA ARG A 77 -32.30 -25.66 -16.80
C ARG A 77 -32.73 -25.73 -18.26
N ARG A 78 -33.23 -24.62 -18.82
CA ARG A 78 -33.58 -24.53 -20.25
C ARG A 78 -32.35 -24.49 -21.16
N GLY A 79 -31.16 -24.27 -20.60
CA GLY A 79 -29.89 -24.19 -21.32
C GLY A 79 -29.68 -22.85 -22.03
N GLU A 80 -30.49 -21.85 -21.69
CA GLU A 80 -30.42 -20.48 -22.23
C GLU A 80 -29.13 -19.80 -21.76
N ILE A 81 -28.83 -19.93 -20.46
CA ILE A 81 -27.64 -19.34 -19.84
C ILE A 81 -26.57 -20.38 -19.50
N GLY A 82 -25.32 -19.92 -19.50
CA GLY A 82 -24.14 -20.72 -19.15
C GLY A 82 -23.54 -20.32 -17.79
N PRO A 83 -22.48 -21.01 -17.34
CA PRO A 83 -21.86 -20.77 -16.02
C PRO A 83 -21.30 -19.36 -15.86
N GLU A 84 -20.79 -18.74 -16.93
CA GLU A 84 -20.30 -17.36 -16.88
C GLU A 84 -21.45 -16.36 -16.63
N HIS A 85 -22.64 -16.59 -17.18
CA HIS A 85 -23.82 -15.76 -16.89
C HIS A 85 -24.26 -15.93 -15.44
N VAL A 86 -24.25 -17.17 -14.93
CA VAL A 86 -24.56 -17.46 -13.52
C VAL A 86 -23.59 -16.72 -12.61
N ALA A 87 -22.29 -16.73 -12.92
CA ALA A 87 -21.28 -16.03 -12.13
C ALA A 87 -21.53 -14.51 -12.08
N VAL A 88 -21.93 -13.90 -13.19
CA VAL A 88 -22.28 -12.46 -13.23
C VAL A 88 -23.49 -12.17 -12.34
N ILE A 89 -24.53 -13.01 -12.38
CA ILE A 89 -25.73 -12.86 -11.54
C ILE A 89 -25.38 -13.06 -10.05
N GLN A 90 -24.57 -14.05 -9.71
CA GLN A 90 -24.10 -14.26 -8.33
C GLN A 90 -23.29 -13.06 -7.82
N GLU A 91 -22.39 -12.52 -8.65
CA GLU A 91 -21.58 -11.35 -8.28
C GLU A 91 -22.45 -10.09 -8.08
N PHE A 92 -23.50 -9.93 -8.88
CA PHE A 92 -24.48 -8.86 -8.71
C PHE A 92 -25.15 -8.94 -7.32
N PHE A 93 -25.69 -10.10 -6.93
CA PHE A 93 -26.36 -10.25 -5.63
C PHE A 93 -25.40 -10.18 -4.44
N ALA A 94 -24.14 -10.60 -4.61
CA ALA A 94 -23.10 -10.44 -3.58
C ALA A 94 -22.76 -8.96 -3.31
N LYS A 95 -23.01 -8.07 -4.28
CA LYS A 95 -22.75 -6.62 -4.19
C LYS A 95 -24.02 -5.79 -3.99
N LEU A 96 -25.18 -6.43 -3.91
CA LEU A 96 -26.46 -5.76 -3.74
C LEU A 96 -26.68 -5.43 -2.25
N PRO A 97 -27.07 -4.20 -1.89
CA PRO A 97 -27.27 -3.83 -0.49
C PRO A 97 -28.35 -4.65 0.21
N ASP A 98 -28.18 -4.86 1.52
CA ASP A 98 -29.20 -5.49 2.37
C ASP A 98 -30.47 -4.63 2.50
N ALA A 99 -30.38 -3.34 2.18
CA ALA A 99 -31.52 -2.42 2.14
C ALA A 99 -32.51 -2.70 0.99
N VAL A 100 -32.10 -3.46 -0.05
CA VAL A 100 -33.02 -3.89 -1.11
C VAL A 100 -33.88 -5.02 -0.57
N ASP A 101 -35.19 -4.79 -0.54
CA ASP A 101 -36.19 -5.74 -0.06
C ASP A 101 -36.28 -7.01 -0.92
N ALA A 102 -37.05 -7.98 -0.42
CA ALA A 102 -37.20 -9.28 -1.07
C ALA A 102 -37.82 -9.18 -2.48
N ASP A 103 -38.79 -8.28 -2.65
CA ASP A 103 -39.49 -8.09 -3.93
C ASP A 103 -38.57 -7.44 -4.97
N GLY A 104 -37.80 -6.42 -4.58
CA GLY A 104 -36.78 -5.80 -5.44
C GLY A 104 -35.68 -6.78 -5.84
N ARG A 105 -35.25 -7.65 -4.92
CA ARG A 105 -34.30 -8.75 -5.23
C ARG A 105 -34.88 -9.74 -6.23
N ALA A 106 -36.15 -10.14 -6.08
CA ALA A 106 -36.82 -11.07 -6.98
C ALA A 106 -37.05 -10.48 -8.39
N ASP A 107 -37.43 -9.20 -8.48
CA ASP A 107 -37.56 -8.51 -9.77
C ASP A 107 -36.20 -8.37 -10.48
N ALA A 108 -35.16 -8.00 -9.72
CA ALA A 108 -33.80 -7.90 -10.25
C ALA A 108 -33.30 -9.23 -10.81
N GLU A 109 -33.53 -10.33 -10.08
CA GLU A 109 -33.17 -11.67 -10.53
C GLU A 109 -33.90 -12.04 -11.82
N SER A 110 -35.22 -11.80 -11.86
CA SER A 110 -36.07 -12.14 -12.99
C SER A 110 -35.63 -11.40 -14.27
N ARG A 111 -35.29 -10.10 -14.15
CA ARG A 111 -34.77 -9.30 -15.26
C ARG A 111 -33.41 -9.80 -15.73
N LEU A 112 -32.48 -10.05 -14.80
CA LEU A 112 -31.15 -10.56 -15.14
C LEU A 112 -31.23 -11.91 -15.85
N ALA A 113 -32.03 -12.84 -15.33
CA ALA A 113 -32.21 -14.16 -15.92
C ALA A 113 -32.87 -14.08 -17.31
N LEU A 114 -33.84 -13.18 -17.50
CA LEU A 114 -34.50 -12.96 -18.78
C LEU A 114 -33.52 -12.43 -19.84
N VAL A 115 -32.79 -11.36 -19.52
CA VAL A 115 -31.87 -10.71 -20.46
C VAL A 115 -30.65 -11.60 -20.76
N ALA A 116 -30.17 -12.36 -19.77
CA ALA A 116 -29.05 -13.27 -19.93
C ALA A 116 -29.27 -14.34 -21.02
N GLY A 117 -30.52 -14.68 -21.36
CA GLY A 117 -30.81 -15.62 -22.44
C GLY A 117 -30.44 -15.10 -23.85
N GLY A 118 -30.34 -13.78 -24.02
CA GLY A 118 -29.99 -13.14 -25.30
C GLY A 118 -28.64 -12.42 -25.30
N TYR A 119 -28.00 -12.24 -24.15
CA TYR A 119 -26.77 -11.47 -23.98
C TYR A 119 -25.56 -12.39 -23.84
N ARG A 120 -24.38 -11.90 -24.19
CA ARG A 120 -23.12 -12.50 -23.74
C ARG A 120 -22.82 -12.14 -22.28
N PRO A 121 -21.91 -12.87 -21.59
CA PRO A 121 -21.57 -12.55 -20.19
C PRO A 121 -21.04 -11.12 -20.00
N ASP A 122 -20.22 -10.61 -20.93
CA ASP A 122 -19.68 -9.25 -20.87
C ASP A 122 -20.76 -8.17 -21.05
N GLU A 123 -21.76 -8.42 -21.91
CA GLU A 123 -22.91 -7.54 -22.08
C GLU A 123 -23.84 -7.60 -20.86
N LEU A 124 -24.00 -8.78 -20.25
CA LEU A 124 -24.75 -8.95 -19.02
C LEU A 124 -24.10 -8.20 -17.85
N VAL A 125 -22.76 -8.14 -17.78
CA VAL A 125 -22.06 -7.31 -16.77
C VAL A 125 -22.42 -5.84 -16.92
N ALA A 126 -22.48 -5.33 -18.15
CA ALA A 126 -22.88 -3.95 -18.41
C ALA A 126 -24.34 -3.70 -17.97
N TYR A 127 -25.26 -4.61 -18.30
CA TYR A 127 -26.66 -4.52 -17.86
C TYR A 127 -26.81 -4.60 -16.34
N ALA A 128 -26.13 -5.55 -15.69
CA ALA A 128 -26.13 -5.74 -14.25
C ALA A 128 -25.63 -4.49 -13.52
N LYS A 129 -24.65 -3.78 -14.08
CA LYS A 129 -24.20 -2.49 -13.56
C LYS A 129 -25.31 -1.45 -13.58
N VAL A 130 -25.99 -1.27 -14.72
CA VAL A 130 -27.11 -0.33 -14.84
C VAL A 130 -28.24 -0.67 -13.87
N LEU A 131 -28.59 -1.95 -13.76
CA LEU A 131 -29.62 -2.41 -12.82
C LEU A 131 -29.20 -2.14 -11.36
N LYS A 132 -27.93 -2.36 -11.01
CA LYS A 132 -27.39 -2.05 -9.67
C LYS A 132 -27.50 -0.55 -9.41
N ASP A 133 -27.14 0.29 -10.37
CA ASP A 133 -27.21 1.75 -10.24
C ASP A 133 -28.67 2.22 -10.08
N CYS A 134 -29.65 1.58 -10.71
CA CYS A 134 -31.07 1.87 -10.47
C CYS A 134 -31.54 1.47 -9.07
N LEU A 135 -31.08 0.34 -8.54
CA LEU A 135 -31.44 -0.15 -7.20
C LEU A 135 -30.63 0.53 -6.08
N LYS A 136 -29.49 1.11 -6.42
CA LYS A 136 -28.57 1.80 -5.53
C LYS A 136 -28.10 3.11 -6.19
N PRO A 137 -28.96 4.14 -6.28
CA PRO A 137 -28.66 5.38 -7.01
C PRO A 137 -27.43 6.13 -6.47
N ASP A 138 -27.17 6.04 -5.16
CA ASP A 138 -25.97 6.64 -4.55
C ASP A 138 -24.71 5.76 -4.67
N GLY A 139 -24.83 4.56 -5.23
CA GLY A 139 -23.74 3.61 -5.36
C GLY A 139 -23.05 3.28 -4.03
N ASP A 140 -21.77 2.93 -4.09
CA ASP A 140 -20.95 2.55 -2.93
C ASP A 140 -20.43 3.80 -2.13
N PHE A 141 -21.13 4.94 -2.25
CA PHE A 141 -20.84 6.18 -1.55
C PHE A 141 -21.68 6.42 -0.30
N GLN A 142 -22.57 5.48 0.04
CA GLN A 142 -23.43 5.59 1.21
C GLN A 142 -22.65 5.72 2.54
N PRO A 143 -23.20 6.42 3.56
CA PRO A 143 -22.50 6.70 4.82
C PRO A 143 -22.07 5.46 5.60
N ASP A 144 -22.86 4.39 5.53
CA ASP A 144 -22.60 3.09 6.15
C ASP A 144 -21.38 2.35 5.55
N GLU A 145 -21.08 2.58 4.27
CA GLU A 145 -19.89 2.05 3.60
C GLU A 145 -18.64 2.91 3.79
N ALA A 146 -18.78 4.14 4.31
CA ALA A 146 -17.66 5.05 4.52
C ALA A 146 -16.54 4.47 5.43
N PRO A 147 -16.83 3.77 6.55
CA PRO A 147 -15.80 3.14 7.37
C PRO A 147 -15.04 2.02 6.62
N ALA A 148 -15.74 1.21 5.82
CA ALA A 148 -15.11 0.14 5.04
C ALA A 148 -14.21 0.71 3.93
N ARG A 149 -14.66 1.76 3.23
CA ARG A 149 -13.84 2.50 2.26
C ARG A 149 -12.63 3.14 2.93
N ALA A 150 -12.82 3.78 4.09
CA ALA A 150 -11.75 4.40 4.84
C ALA A 150 -10.66 3.40 5.24
N ARG A 151 -11.00 2.15 5.58
CA ARG A 151 -10.02 1.10 5.93
C ARG A 151 -9.14 0.64 4.76
N LYS A 152 -9.58 0.83 3.50
CA LYS A 152 -8.79 0.49 2.30
C LYS A 152 -7.71 1.53 1.99
N ARG A 153 -7.84 2.75 2.52
CA ARG A 153 -6.93 3.86 2.20
C ARG A 153 -5.51 3.55 2.65
N GLY A 154 -4.54 3.89 1.82
CA GLY A 154 -3.13 3.73 2.16
C GLY A 154 -2.23 4.09 1.00
N ILE A 155 -1.04 4.59 1.31
CA ILE A 155 0.06 4.75 0.36
C ILE A 155 1.24 4.01 0.97
N SER A 156 1.82 3.09 0.21
CA SER A 156 3.00 2.32 0.59
C SER A 156 4.09 2.55 -0.44
N ILE A 157 5.29 2.87 0.04
CA ILE A 157 6.51 2.97 -0.76
C ILE A 157 7.33 1.71 -0.49
N GLY A 158 7.63 0.95 -1.53
CA GLY A 158 8.43 -0.26 -1.48
C GLY A 158 9.90 0.03 -1.18
N ARG A 159 10.68 -1.05 -1.00
CA ARG A 159 12.14 -0.95 -0.90
C ARG A 159 12.71 -0.40 -2.20
N GLN A 160 13.85 0.25 -2.09
CA GLN A 160 14.62 0.69 -3.25
C GLN A 160 15.15 -0.54 -4.00
N GLU A 161 14.93 -0.56 -5.31
CA GLU A 161 15.42 -1.58 -6.23
C GLU A 161 16.86 -1.27 -6.68
N SER A 162 17.46 -2.17 -7.46
CA SER A 162 18.88 -2.07 -7.85
C SER A 162 19.20 -0.83 -8.69
N ASP A 163 18.22 -0.30 -9.40
CA ASP A 163 18.30 0.90 -10.22
C ASP A 163 18.06 2.20 -9.44
N GLY A 164 17.74 2.11 -8.14
CA GLY A 164 17.41 3.26 -7.30
C GLY A 164 15.92 3.61 -7.26
N MET A 165 15.07 2.92 -8.02
CA MET A 165 13.63 3.17 -8.07
C MET A 165 12.91 2.49 -6.90
N SER A 166 11.74 3.02 -6.53
CA SER A 166 10.87 2.42 -5.51
C SER A 166 9.43 2.38 -6.00
N LYS A 167 8.77 1.23 -5.88
CA LYS A 167 7.35 1.09 -6.23
C LYS A 167 6.46 1.82 -5.22
N ILE A 168 5.54 2.64 -5.70
CA ILE A 168 4.43 3.19 -4.91
C ILE A 168 3.14 2.39 -5.17
N SER A 169 2.37 2.10 -4.12
CA SER A 169 1.11 1.36 -4.24
C SER A 169 0.10 1.76 -3.16
N GLY A 170 -1.19 1.51 -3.42
CA GLY A 170 -2.27 1.71 -2.46
C GLY A 170 -3.52 2.34 -3.07
N TYR A 171 -4.47 2.72 -2.20
CA TYR A 171 -5.74 3.33 -2.59
C TYR A 171 -5.88 4.73 -1.99
N LEU A 172 -6.23 5.69 -2.84
CA LEU A 172 -6.58 7.05 -2.43
C LEU A 172 -8.06 7.12 -2.04
N THR A 173 -8.37 7.94 -1.03
CA THR A 173 -9.75 8.35 -0.79
C THR A 173 -10.23 9.27 -1.92
N PRO A 174 -11.55 9.40 -2.16
CA PRO A 174 -12.07 10.36 -3.12
C PRO A 174 -11.58 11.79 -2.86
N GLU A 175 -11.53 12.20 -1.59
CA GLU A 175 -10.99 13.50 -1.16
C GLU A 175 -9.51 13.67 -1.55
N CYS A 176 -8.64 12.71 -1.21
CA CYS A 176 -7.22 12.78 -1.54
C CYS A 176 -6.98 12.80 -3.06
N ARG A 177 -7.76 12.02 -3.82
CA ARG A 177 -7.73 12.05 -5.28
C ARG A 177 -8.11 13.43 -5.82
N ALA A 178 -9.23 14.00 -5.36
CA ALA A 178 -9.71 15.31 -5.78
C ALA A 178 -8.73 16.43 -5.43
N THR A 179 -7.96 16.31 -4.34
CA THR A 179 -6.87 17.25 -4.01
C THR A 179 -5.66 17.09 -4.94
N MET A 180 -5.33 15.85 -5.33
CA MET A 180 -4.15 15.56 -6.14
C MET A 180 -4.35 15.90 -7.63
N GLU A 181 -5.55 15.69 -8.17
CA GLU A 181 -5.90 15.92 -9.57
C GLU A 181 -5.55 17.33 -10.09
N PRO A 182 -5.91 18.45 -9.43
CA PRO A 182 -5.57 19.78 -9.92
C PRO A 182 -4.05 20.06 -9.85
N VAL A 183 -3.35 19.51 -8.85
CA VAL A 183 -1.88 19.63 -8.74
C VAL A 183 -1.21 18.94 -9.93
N LEU A 184 -1.62 17.71 -10.25
CA LEU A 184 -1.12 16.98 -11.41
C LEU A 184 -1.51 17.66 -12.72
N ALA A 185 -2.75 18.11 -12.87
CA ALA A 185 -3.19 18.82 -14.08
C ALA A 185 -2.33 20.07 -14.36
N LYS A 186 -1.85 20.74 -13.31
CA LYS A 186 -1.00 21.92 -13.43
C LYS A 186 0.48 21.60 -13.65
N LEU A 187 1.05 20.74 -12.80
CA LEU A 187 2.49 20.47 -12.77
C LEU A 187 2.92 19.36 -13.74
N ALA A 188 2.01 18.49 -14.16
CA ALA A 188 2.26 17.42 -15.14
C ALA A 188 1.77 17.76 -16.55
N ALA A 189 1.43 19.04 -16.81
CA ALA A 189 1.14 19.52 -18.15
C ALA A 189 2.42 19.44 -19.02
N PRO A 190 2.29 19.29 -20.36
CA PRO A 190 3.45 19.30 -21.25
C PRO A 190 4.39 20.48 -21.00
N GLY A 191 5.69 20.23 -20.99
CA GLY A 191 6.76 21.21 -20.76
C GLY A 191 6.94 21.66 -19.30
N MET A 192 6.05 21.27 -18.39
CA MET A 192 6.17 21.59 -16.95
C MET A 192 7.07 20.58 -16.24
N CYS A 193 7.83 21.05 -15.25
CA CYS A 193 8.66 20.22 -14.37
C CYS A 193 9.58 19.23 -15.13
N ASN A 194 10.08 19.58 -16.32
CA ASN A 194 10.94 18.67 -17.09
C ASN A 194 12.35 18.61 -16.48
N PRO A 195 12.80 17.45 -15.97
CA PRO A 195 14.13 17.32 -15.37
C PRO A 195 15.28 17.39 -16.40
N GLU A 196 14.99 17.30 -17.70
CA GLU A 196 15.97 17.49 -18.77
C GLU A 196 16.26 18.98 -19.06
N ASP A 197 15.41 19.87 -18.56
CA ASP A 197 15.61 21.31 -18.69
C ASP A 197 16.61 21.81 -17.64
N GLU A 198 17.52 22.70 -18.03
CA GLU A 198 18.46 23.34 -17.09
C GLU A 198 17.72 24.09 -15.96
N ASN A 199 16.61 24.75 -16.30
CA ASN A 199 15.72 25.43 -15.36
C ASN A 199 14.28 24.97 -15.58
N PRO A 200 13.84 23.87 -14.93
CA PRO A 200 12.51 23.32 -15.11
C PRO A 200 11.41 24.33 -14.74
N THR A 201 10.43 24.51 -15.63
CA THR A 201 9.30 25.42 -15.36
C THR A 201 8.37 24.80 -14.31
N VAL A 202 8.32 25.40 -13.11
CA VAL A 202 7.48 24.94 -11.98
C VAL A 202 6.32 25.88 -11.68
N GLY A 203 6.36 27.12 -12.19
CA GLY A 203 5.32 28.13 -12.02
C GLY A 203 4.89 28.72 -13.38
N GLY A 204 3.72 29.35 -13.43
CA GLY A 204 3.22 29.96 -14.67
C GLY A 204 2.83 28.91 -15.72
N ARG A 205 3.16 29.17 -16.99
CA ARG A 205 2.90 28.27 -18.13
C ARG A 205 4.23 28.02 -18.86
N ALA A 206 4.49 26.77 -19.21
CA ALA A 206 5.63 26.42 -20.06
C ALA A 206 5.55 27.12 -21.44
N SER A 207 6.69 27.41 -22.04
CA SER A 207 6.75 27.98 -23.39
C SER A 207 6.30 26.95 -24.44
N ALA A 208 5.97 27.40 -25.65
CA ALA A 208 5.57 26.51 -26.73
C ALA A 208 6.70 25.53 -27.09
N GLU A 209 7.94 26.00 -27.10
CA GLU A 209 9.12 25.19 -27.39
C GLU A 209 9.35 24.11 -26.33
N ALA A 210 9.11 24.43 -25.05
CA ALA A 210 9.20 23.48 -23.94
C ALA A 210 8.11 22.40 -24.03
N VAL A 211 6.91 22.78 -24.49
CA VAL A 211 5.81 21.84 -24.75
C VAL A 211 6.15 20.90 -25.90
N ASP A 212 6.65 21.43 -27.01
CA ASP A 212 6.91 20.67 -28.24
C ASP A 212 8.07 19.67 -28.07
N ARG A 213 9.07 19.99 -27.25
CA ARG A 213 10.20 19.08 -26.95
C ARG A 213 9.89 18.01 -25.90
N ASP A 214 8.77 18.14 -25.17
CA ASP A 214 8.45 17.24 -24.07
C ASP A 214 7.99 15.87 -24.57
N SER A 215 8.93 14.92 -24.60
CA SER A 215 8.70 13.55 -25.05
C SER A 215 8.20 12.60 -23.94
N ARG A 216 8.03 13.10 -22.71
CA ARG A 216 7.65 12.27 -21.56
C ARG A 216 6.20 11.79 -21.66
N THR A 217 5.98 10.56 -21.24
CA THR A 217 4.63 10.01 -21.06
C THR A 217 3.89 10.75 -19.94
N GLN A 218 2.55 10.68 -19.92
CA GLN A 218 1.76 11.26 -18.82
C GLN A 218 2.17 10.70 -17.44
N ALA A 219 2.56 9.43 -17.36
CA ALA A 219 3.01 8.81 -16.12
C ALA A 219 4.34 9.42 -15.62
N GLN A 220 5.30 9.65 -16.52
CA GLN A 220 6.57 10.32 -16.20
C GLN A 220 6.34 11.79 -15.78
N ARG A 221 5.48 12.53 -16.49
CA ARG A 221 5.12 13.90 -16.08
C ARG A 221 4.44 13.93 -14.71
N ASN A 222 3.56 12.97 -14.42
CA ASN A 222 2.94 12.85 -13.10
C ASN A 222 3.98 12.57 -12.00
N HIS A 223 4.99 11.74 -12.28
CA HIS A 223 6.10 11.50 -11.36
C HIS A 223 6.85 12.80 -11.04
N ASP A 224 7.27 13.52 -12.08
CA ASP A 224 8.06 14.76 -11.93
C ASP A 224 7.25 15.87 -11.24
N ALA A 225 5.94 15.93 -11.51
CA ALA A 225 5.00 16.81 -10.82
C ALA A 225 4.88 16.52 -9.33
N VAL A 226 4.80 15.24 -8.94
CA VAL A 226 4.78 14.83 -7.54
C VAL A 226 6.09 15.21 -6.85
N GLN A 227 7.24 14.97 -7.50
CA GLN A 227 8.55 15.36 -6.98
C GLN A 227 8.64 16.89 -6.80
N ALA A 228 8.23 17.66 -7.79
CA ALA A 228 8.21 19.13 -7.72
C ALA A 228 7.29 19.63 -6.60
N GLY A 229 6.10 19.05 -6.44
CA GLY A 229 5.17 19.39 -5.36
C GLY A 229 5.73 19.11 -3.97
N PHE A 230 6.38 17.96 -3.75
CA PHE A 230 7.05 17.67 -2.47
C PHE A 230 8.22 18.61 -2.21
N ARG A 231 8.98 18.97 -3.25
CA ARG A 231 10.09 19.92 -3.12
C ARG A 231 9.58 21.30 -2.73
N GLU A 232 8.52 21.79 -3.37
CA GLU A 232 7.87 23.06 -3.01
C GLU A 232 7.36 23.04 -1.56
N LEU A 233 6.76 21.92 -1.13
CA LEU A 233 6.28 21.77 0.24
C LEU A 233 7.42 21.83 1.26
N LEU A 234 8.56 21.18 0.99
CA LEU A 234 9.76 21.27 1.83
C LEU A 234 10.31 22.71 1.87
N MET A 235 10.39 23.38 0.72
CA MET A 235 10.91 24.76 0.63
C MET A 235 9.97 25.81 1.22
N SER A 236 8.69 25.49 1.40
CA SER A 236 7.71 26.39 2.00
C SER A 236 8.00 26.74 3.47
N ASN A 237 8.85 25.96 4.15
CA ASN A 237 9.13 26.03 5.58
C ASN A 237 7.89 25.88 6.49
N LYS A 238 6.74 25.42 5.96
CA LYS A 238 5.49 25.25 6.71
C LYS A 238 5.37 23.92 7.45
N LEU A 239 6.26 22.96 7.15
CA LEU A 239 6.26 21.64 7.78
C LEU A 239 6.85 21.63 9.21
N GLY A 240 7.40 22.76 9.67
CA GLY A 240 7.99 22.87 11.00
C GLY A 240 9.23 21.99 11.18
N GLN A 241 9.31 21.35 12.35
CA GLN A 241 10.46 20.54 12.74
C GLN A 241 10.10 19.07 12.93
N HIS A 242 11.03 18.20 12.55
CA HIS A 242 11.01 16.78 12.81
C HIS A 242 12.18 16.41 13.73
N HIS A 243 11.86 15.97 14.96
CA HIS A 243 12.83 15.64 16.00
C HIS A 243 13.91 16.72 16.24
N GLY A 244 13.50 18.00 16.26
CA GLY A 244 14.38 19.14 16.57
C GLY A 244 15.17 19.69 15.38
N LEU A 245 15.01 19.12 14.18
CA LEU A 245 15.56 19.66 12.93
C LEU A 245 14.42 20.17 12.04
N PRO A 246 14.59 21.25 11.25
CA PRO A 246 13.66 21.58 10.19
C PRO A 246 13.43 20.38 9.28
N THR A 247 12.19 20.16 8.84
CA THR A 247 11.86 19.07 7.91
C THR A 247 12.62 19.26 6.60
N SER A 248 13.70 18.51 6.42
CA SER A 248 14.69 18.70 5.37
C SER A 248 15.27 17.36 4.91
N ILE A 249 15.86 17.34 3.72
CA ILE A 249 16.60 16.18 3.21
C ILE A 249 18.03 16.27 3.75
N ILE A 250 18.42 15.30 4.57
CA ILE A 250 19.79 15.22 5.11
C ILE A 250 20.52 14.14 4.33
N ILE A 251 21.62 14.51 3.68
CA ILE A 251 22.40 13.66 2.79
C ILE A 251 23.80 13.47 3.38
N THR A 252 24.30 12.24 3.36
CA THR A 252 25.66 11.88 3.78
C THR A 252 26.42 11.26 2.60
N THR A 253 27.61 11.78 2.33
CA THR A 253 28.57 11.28 1.33
C THR A 253 29.98 11.66 1.76
N THR A 254 31.01 11.16 1.08
CA THR A 254 32.40 11.55 1.33
C THR A 254 32.79 12.78 0.51
N LEU A 255 33.79 13.53 0.98
CA LEU A 255 34.35 14.65 0.21
C LEU A 255 34.90 14.18 -1.14
N ALA A 256 35.58 13.04 -1.18
CA ALA A 256 36.14 12.47 -2.41
C ALA A 256 35.06 12.13 -3.45
N GLU A 257 33.93 11.54 -3.05
CA GLU A 257 32.81 11.28 -3.95
C GLU A 257 32.18 12.58 -4.48
N LEU A 258 32.05 13.58 -3.61
CA LEU A 258 31.49 14.88 -3.98
C LEU A 258 32.39 15.64 -4.96
N GLU A 259 33.70 15.67 -4.70
CA GLU A 259 34.72 16.29 -5.57
C GLU A 259 34.81 15.58 -6.92
N ALA A 260 34.71 14.26 -6.95
CA ALA A 260 34.69 13.47 -8.19
C ALA A 260 33.37 13.63 -8.97
N GLY A 261 32.31 14.16 -8.34
CA GLY A 261 30.96 14.17 -8.91
C GLY A 261 30.41 12.76 -9.19
N ALA A 262 30.95 11.74 -8.53
CA ALA A 262 30.71 10.33 -8.81
C ALA A 262 30.59 9.52 -7.51
N GLY A 263 29.82 8.44 -7.55
CA GLY A 263 29.50 7.63 -6.37
C GLY A 263 28.04 7.79 -5.94
N ARG A 264 27.77 7.46 -4.68
CA ARG A 264 26.41 7.43 -4.13
C ARG A 264 26.37 8.14 -2.78
N ALA A 265 25.27 8.85 -2.52
CA ALA A 265 25.01 9.41 -1.21
C ALA A 265 23.85 8.69 -0.53
N LEU A 266 23.83 8.72 0.81
CA LEU A 266 22.76 8.14 1.61
C LEU A 266 21.96 9.24 2.28
N THR A 267 20.63 9.21 2.14
CA THR A 267 19.76 10.09 2.91
C THR A 267 19.56 9.56 4.32
N ALA A 268 19.27 10.43 5.28
CA ALA A 268 18.85 10.04 6.63
C ALA A 268 17.54 9.22 6.67
N GLY A 269 16.79 9.21 5.55
CA GLY A 269 15.64 8.32 5.33
C GLY A 269 16.01 6.92 4.84
N GLY A 270 17.28 6.66 4.53
CA GLY A 270 17.78 5.37 4.04
C GLY A 270 17.81 5.21 2.52
N THR A 271 17.50 6.26 1.76
CA THR A 271 17.51 6.23 0.29
C THR A 271 18.93 6.44 -0.22
N LEU A 272 19.38 5.63 -1.19
CA LEU A 272 20.62 5.88 -1.91
C LEU A 272 20.34 6.74 -3.15
N LEU A 273 21.15 7.78 -3.35
CA LEU A 273 21.04 8.71 -4.47
C LEU A 273 22.33 8.67 -5.30
N PRO A 274 22.27 8.68 -6.63
CA PRO A 274 23.44 8.94 -7.47
C PRO A 274 23.90 10.38 -7.29
N MET A 275 25.21 10.63 -7.44
CA MET A 275 25.78 11.96 -7.18
C MET A 275 25.19 13.07 -8.08
N SER A 276 24.78 12.73 -9.30
CA SER A 276 24.08 13.67 -10.20
C SER A 276 22.75 14.19 -9.62
N GLU A 277 22.00 13.35 -8.90
CA GLU A 277 20.78 13.75 -8.22
C GLU A 277 21.08 14.54 -6.94
N VAL A 278 22.14 14.19 -6.22
CA VAL A 278 22.60 14.94 -5.05
C VAL A 278 22.93 16.38 -5.44
N ILE A 279 23.74 16.56 -6.49
CA ILE A 279 24.12 17.89 -6.99
C ILE A 279 22.87 18.69 -7.39
N ARG A 280 21.92 18.07 -8.10
CA ARG A 280 20.65 18.69 -8.50
C ARG A 280 19.79 19.10 -7.31
N LEU A 281 19.69 18.24 -6.29
CA LEU A 281 18.97 18.54 -5.05
C LEU A 281 19.64 19.66 -4.25
N CYS A 282 20.96 19.78 -4.34
CA CYS A 282 21.73 20.81 -3.63
C CYS A 282 21.68 22.19 -4.29
N GLN A 283 21.47 22.31 -5.61
CA GLN A 283 21.45 23.61 -6.32
C GLN A 283 20.55 24.69 -5.66
N PRO A 284 19.31 24.40 -5.23
CA PRO A 284 18.43 25.37 -4.55
C PRO A 284 18.50 25.31 -3.01
N ALA A 285 19.40 24.51 -2.44
CA ALA A 285 19.39 24.22 -1.00
C ALA A 285 20.09 25.31 -0.17
N HIS A 286 19.58 25.57 1.04
CA HIS A 286 20.36 26.28 2.04
C HIS A 286 21.48 25.36 2.54
N HIS A 287 22.71 25.60 2.08
CA HIS A 287 23.85 24.75 2.37
C HIS A 287 24.28 24.85 3.84
N TYR A 288 24.04 23.80 4.61
CA TYR A 288 24.75 23.54 5.86
C TYR A 288 25.79 22.45 5.58
N LEU A 289 27.04 22.85 5.36
CA LEU A 289 28.16 21.91 5.23
C LEU A 289 28.74 21.66 6.63
N ALA A 290 28.54 20.46 7.15
CA ALA A 290 29.25 19.99 8.33
C ALA A 290 30.36 19.03 7.86
N VAL A 291 31.61 19.52 7.83
CA VAL A 291 32.79 18.71 7.51
C VAL A 291 33.28 18.07 8.80
N PHE A 292 33.34 16.74 8.82
CA PHE A 292 33.94 15.97 9.89
C PHE A 292 35.16 15.23 9.32
N THR A 293 36.36 15.55 9.81
CA THR A 293 37.55 14.72 9.61
C THR A 293 37.62 13.67 10.73
N GLU A 294 38.36 12.58 10.52
CA GLU A 294 38.46 11.41 11.43
C GLU A 294 38.78 11.75 12.90
N ASP A 295 39.27 12.96 13.14
CA ASP A 295 39.97 13.42 14.32
C ASP A 295 39.40 14.72 14.93
N LYS A 296 38.35 15.33 14.34
CA LYS A 296 37.64 16.47 14.94
C LYS A 296 36.12 16.39 14.77
N THR A 297 35.46 15.76 15.74
CA THR A 297 34.07 16.12 16.06
C THR A 297 34.05 17.58 16.51
N ALA A 298 33.16 18.40 15.94
CA ALA A 298 32.85 19.68 16.55
C ALA A 298 32.50 19.42 18.03
N ALA A 299 33.11 20.19 18.95
CA ALA A 299 32.90 20.07 20.38
C ALA A 299 31.44 20.41 20.74
N LEU A 300 30.54 19.45 20.55
CA LEU A 300 29.11 19.60 20.75
C LEU A 300 28.75 19.00 22.10
N TYR A 301 28.79 19.85 23.13
CA TYR A 301 28.53 19.47 24.52
C TYR A 301 27.56 20.46 25.18
N HIS A 302 26.59 19.94 25.94
CA HIS A 302 25.78 20.80 26.82
C HIS A 302 25.14 20.03 28.00
N GLY A 303 24.66 20.78 28.99
CA GLY A 303 23.95 20.25 30.17
C GLY A 303 22.46 19.94 29.98
N LYS A 304 21.85 20.28 28.84
CA LYS A 304 20.45 19.89 28.56
C LYS A 304 20.35 18.39 28.27
N ARG A 305 19.22 17.76 28.62
CA ARG A 305 18.95 16.33 28.33
C ARG A 305 18.74 16.05 26.85
N ILE A 306 18.18 17.01 26.11
CA ILE A 306 17.82 16.85 24.69
C ILE A 306 19.02 17.22 23.83
N ALA A 307 19.42 16.34 22.93
CA ALA A 307 20.51 16.60 21.98
C ALA A 307 20.24 17.82 21.10
N SER A 308 21.29 18.58 20.79
CA SER A 308 21.20 19.73 19.90
C SER A 308 20.95 19.32 18.45
N PRO A 309 20.46 20.24 17.60
CA PRO A 309 20.35 20.03 16.15
C PRO A 309 21.64 19.49 15.52
N GLU A 310 22.79 20.06 15.88
CA GLU A 310 24.10 19.69 15.36
C GLU A 310 24.49 18.28 15.80
N GLN A 311 24.25 17.92 17.07
CA GLN A 311 24.50 16.56 17.56
C GLN A 311 23.63 15.55 16.81
N ARG A 312 22.39 15.90 16.50
CA ARG A 312 21.50 15.03 15.72
C ARG A 312 21.98 14.86 14.28
N LEU A 313 22.45 15.92 13.62
CA LEU A 313 23.02 15.84 12.28
C LEU A 313 24.23 14.89 12.24
N VAL A 314 25.14 15.02 13.22
CA VAL A 314 26.31 14.14 13.36
C VAL A 314 25.87 12.68 13.50
N LEU A 315 24.87 12.41 14.35
CA LEU A 315 24.35 11.07 14.56
C LEU A 315 23.67 10.49 13.31
N LEU A 316 22.95 11.29 12.53
CA LEU A 316 22.34 10.82 11.28
C LEU A 316 23.41 10.45 10.24
N ALA A 317 24.53 11.18 10.19
CA ALA A 317 25.65 10.86 9.31
C ALA A 317 26.45 9.63 9.78
N LYS A 318 26.69 9.54 11.10
CA LYS A 318 27.49 8.46 11.72
C LYS A 318 26.73 7.14 11.81
N ASP A 319 25.55 7.14 12.42
CA ASP A 319 24.81 5.92 12.77
C ASP A 319 23.91 5.46 11.61
N ARG A 320 23.52 6.36 10.71
CA ARG A 320 22.74 6.09 9.47
C ARG A 320 21.37 5.41 9.68
N GLY A 321 20.94 5.22 10.92
CA GLY A 321 19.75 4.48 11.29
C GLY A 321 19.80 4.02 12.74
N CYS A 322 18.88 3.15 13.12
CA CYS A 322 18.94 2.52 14.44
C CYS A 322 20.20 1.66 14.56
N THR A 323 20.98 1.82 15.63
CA THR A 323 22.24 1.08 15.81
C THR A 323 22.07 -0.31 16.41
N ARG A 324 20.85 -0.72 16.75
CA ARG A 324 20.60 -2.07 17.25
C ARG A 324 20.93 -3.07 16.14
N PRO A 325 21.77 -4.10 16.41
CA PRO A 325 22.09 -5.11 15.42
C PRO A 325 20.84 -5.71 14.76
N GLY A 326 20.79 -5.70 13.43
CA GLY A 326 19.69 -6.24 12.64
C GLY A 326 18.47 -5.33 12.47
N CYS A 327 18.44 -4.14 13.08
CA CYS A 327 17.37 -3.17 12.88
C CYS A 327 17.62 -2.36 11.59
N THR A 328 16.60 -2.22 10.75
CA THR A 328 16.68 -1.47 9.48
C THR A 328 15.89 -0.17 9.50
N VAL A 329 15.51 0.31 10.69
CA VAL A 329 14.75 1.56 10.83
C VAL A 329 15.66 2.74 10.47
N PRO A 330 15.28 3.58 9.50
CA PRO A 330 16.13 4.68 9.06
C PRO A 330 16.14 5.83 10.07
N GLY A 331 17.15 6.70 9.96
CA GLY A 331 17.44 7.77 10.92
C GLY A 331 16.27 8.70 11.23
N TYR A 332 15.39 8.99 10.26
CA TYR A 332 14.18 9.78 10.52
C TYR A 332 13.29 9.17 11.61
N TRP A 333 13.18 7.85 11.70
CA TRP A 333 12.32 7.16 12.68
C TRP A 333 13.08 6.75 13.96
N THR A 334 14.17 7.46 14.27
CA THR A 334 15.00 7.21 15.45
C THR A 334 15.04 8.37 16.42
N GLN A 335 15.33 8.04 17.66
CA GLN A 335 15.54 8.96 18.78
C GLN A 335 17.01 8.96 19.15
N VAL A 336 17.50 10.08 19.69
CA VAL A 336 18.83 10.12 20.28
C VAL A 336 18.80 9.43 21.64
N HIS A 337 19.68 8.46 21.81
CA HIS A 337 19.81 7.59 22.96
C HIS A 337 21.14 7.82 23.66
N HIS A 338 21.13 8.02 24.98
CA HIS A 338 22.35 8.09 25.80
C HIS A 338 22.80 6.69 26.15
N LEU A 339 24.05 6.33 25.82
CA LEU A 339 24.58 4.98 26.03
C LEU A 339 24.50 4.53 27.49
N GLU A 340 24.93 5.37 28.42
CA GLU A 340 24.94 5.11 29.87
C GLU A 340 23.79 5.83 30.63
N GLY A 341 22.80 6.34 29.90
CA GLY A 341 21.69 7.09 30.47
C GLY A 341 22.06 8.50 30.95
N TRP A 342 21.20 9.49 30.66
CA TRP A 342 21.50 10.88 31.00
C TRP A 342 21.67 11.13 32.51
N PHE A 343 20.89 10.46 33.37
CA PHE A 343 20.96 10.69 34.82
C PHE A 343 22.31 10.30 35.44
N ALA A 344 23.02 9.34 34.86
CA ALA A 344 24.34 8.91 35.34
C ALA A 344 25.43 9.94 35.04
N LYS A 345 25.38 10.58 33.86
CA LYS A 345 26.43 11.50 33.40
C LYS A 345 26.07 12.99 33.53
N ARG A 346 24.76 13.31 33.59
CA ARG A 346 24.17 14.66 33.57
C ARG A 346 24.72 15.59 32.49
N ARG A 347 25.17 15.00 31.37
CA ARG A 347 25.67 15.71 30.19
C ARG A 347 25.15 15.03 28.93
N THR A 348 25.15 15.79 27.85
CA THR A 348 24.81 15.29 26.51
C THR A 348 26.01 15.56 25.62
N HIS A 349 26.81 14.52 25.42
CA HIS A 349 28.10 14.54 24.74
C HIS A 349 28.05 13.63 23.52
N ILE A 350 28.43 14.11 22.34
CA ILE A 350 28.21 13.40 21.08
C ILE A 350 28.73 11.95 21.07
N ASP A 351 29.89 11.69 21.68
CA ASP A 351 30.47 10.33 21.75
C ASP A 351 29.71 9.36 22.68
N GLU A 352 28.87 9.91 23.57
CA GLU A 352 28.01 9.17 24.51
C GLU A 352 26.58 8.96 23.96
N LEU A 353 26.32 9.35 22.71
CA LEU A 353 25.01 9.29 22.08
C LEU A 353 24.98 8.33 20.89
N THR A 354 23.80 7.77 20.63
CA THR A 354 23.54 6.95 19.43
C THR A 354 22.08 7.08 18.98
N LEU A 355 21.74 6.59 17.80
CA LEU A 355 20.36 6.49 17.32
C LEU A 355 19.72 5.14 17.68
N ALA A 356 18.51 5.20 18.24
CA ALA A 356 17.67 4.04 18.51
C ALA A 356 16.22 4.30 18.08
N CYS A 357 15.57 3.33 17.41
CA CYS A 357 14.15 3.45 17.09
C CYS A 357 13.31 3.37 18.37
N GLY A 358 12.06 3.86 18.34
CA GLY A 358 11.20 3.89 19.54
C GLY A 358 11.05 2.53 20.24
N PRO A 359 10.81 1.42 19.53
CA PRO A 359 10.82 0.07 20.12
C PRO A 359 12.16 -0.33 20.75
N ASP A 360 13.27 -0.10 20.05
CA ASP A 360 14.60 -0.54 20.51
C ASP A 360 15.14 0.31 21.67
N ASN A 361 14.87 1.61 21.66
CA ASN A 361 15.17 2.51 22.77
C ASN A 361 14.51 2.01 24.06
N ARG A 362 13.23 1.61 23.98
CA ARG A 362 12.49 1.03 25.10
C ARG A 362 13.05 -0.30 25.61
N LEU A 363 13.83 -1.04 24.82
CA LEU A 363 14.46 -2.28 25.31
C LEU A 363 15.51 -2.02 26.38
N VAL A 364 16.18 -0.87 26.34
CA VAL A 364 17.17 -0.49 27.37
C VAL A 364 16.49 -0.34 28.73
N GLU A 365 15.37 0.37 28.77
CA GLU A 365 14.63 0.59 30.01
C GLU A 365 13.86 -0.66 30.47
N LEU A 366 13.11 -1.30 29.56
CA LEU A 366 12.15 -2.35 29.87
C LEU A 366 12.77 -3.76 29.93
N ARG A 367 13.83 -4.00 29.16
CA ARG A 367 14.45 -5.33 29.00
C ARG A 367 15.92 -5.35 29.41
N LYS A 368 16.40 -4.28 30.07
CA LYS A 368 17.75 -4.18 30.66
C LYS A 368 18.89 -4.46 29.69
N TYR A 369 18.71 -4.15 28.41
CA TYR A 369 19.82 -4.09 27.46
C TYR A 369 20.80 -3.00 27.91
N ILE A 370 22.09 -3.27 27.79
CA ILE A 370 23.15 -2.29 28.06
C ILE A 370 23.71 -1.83 26.73
N THR A 371 23.83 -0.51 26.56
CA THR A 371 24.47 0.08 25.39
C THR A 371 25.80 0.72 25.77
N ARG A 372 26.86 0.47 24.99
CA ARG A 372 28.17 1.12 25.20
C ARG A 372 28.89 1.40 23.89
N ARG A 373 29.92 2.23 23.95
CA ARG A 373 30.82 2.50 22.82
C ARG A 373 31.96 1.49 22.85
N ASN A 374 32.24 0.82 21.73
CA ASN A 374 33.39 -0.06 21.62
C ASN A 374 34.66 0.68 21.17
N ALA A 375 35.80 -0.03 21.13
CA ALA A 375 37.09 0.53 20.73
C ALA A 375 37.13 1.08 19.29
N HIS A 376 36.18 0.66 18.45
CA HIS A 376 36.03 1.12 17.07
C HIS A 376 35.02 2.26 16.91
N GLY A 377 34.50 2.83 18.01
CA GLY A 377 33.55 3.93 17.97
C GLY A 377 32.11 3.52 17.60
N GLN A 378 31.81 2.22 17.56
CA GLN A 378 30.48 1.68 17.26
C GLN A 378 29.68 1.44 18.55
N THR A 379 28.34 1.47 18.42
CA THR A 379 27.44 1.18 19.54
C THR A 379 27.26 -0.33 19.68
N GLU A 380 27.67 -0.88 20.82
CA GLU A 380 27.38 -2.25 21.21
C GLU A 380 26.06 -2.30 21.99
N TRP A 381 25.22 -3.29 21.65
CA TRP A 381 23.99 -3.61 22.36
C TRP A 381 24.16 -4.97 23.03
N ILE A 382 24.26 -4.97 24.36
CA ILE A 382 24.50 -6.16 25.17
C ILE A 382 23.16 -6.60 25.76
N PRO A 383 22.67 -7.82 25.45
CA PRO A 383 21.46 -8.34 26.06
C PRO A 383 21.69 -8.62 27.56
N PRO A 384 20.62 -8.62 28.39
CA PRO A 384 20.71 -9.14 29.75
C PRO A 384 21.15 -10.61 29.76
N GLU A 385 21.85 -11.04 30.80
CA GLU A 385 22.39 -12.41 30.94
C GLU A 385 21.33 -13.53 30.88
N GLN A 386 20.06 -13.18 31.01
CA GLN A 386 18.93 -14.10 31.08
C GLN A 386 18.23 -14.33 29.73
N LEU A 387 18.70 -13.68 28.66
CA LEU A 387 18.30 -13.89 27.26
C LEU A 387 19.42 -14.59 26.51
#